data_AF-A0A7J9A354-F1
#
_entry.id   AF-A0A7J9A354-F1
#
_cell.length_a   1.000
_cell.length_b   1.000
_cell.length_c   1.000
_cell.angle_alpha   90.00
_cell.angle_beta   90.00
_cell.angle_gamma   90.00
#
_symmetry.space_group_name_H-M   'P 1'
#
loop_
_entity.id
_entity.type
_entity.pdbx_description
1 polymer ?
#
loop_
_entity_poly.entity_id
_entity_poly.type
_entity_poly.pdbx_seq_one_letter_code
_entity_poly.pdbx_strand_id
1 'polypeptide(L)'
;MFSLIKPNHLLAHEKAKESLKESVRKASKDLGRKKQQQQQHHQSSVLDSKKLALTVKEKQLKKRDEGHDNDDMKKASASLGRRRSLGGSQVELGDILANCGVKIVSVDMPPFMQIHAVDCARKTHDSLEKFTSKALALTLKKEFDGVYGPAWHCIVGTSFGSFVTHSVGGFLYFSMDQKLYVLLFKTIVQRAD
;
A
#
# COMPACT_ATOMS: atom_id res chain seq x y z
N MET A 1 15.61 -74.41 -17.05
CA MET A 1 15.85 -73.03 -16.58
C MET A 1 14.64 -72.19 -16.94
N PHE A 2 13.60 -72.08 -16.09
CA PHE A 2 12.56 -71.05 -16.20
C PHE A 2 12.00 -70.74 -14.81
N SER A 3 12.06 -69.46 -14.44
CA SER A 3 11.72 -68.88 -13.13
C SER A 3 10.23 -68.55 -13.05
N LEU A 4 9.57 -68.91 -11.94
CA LEU A 4 8.19 -68.50 -11.62
C LEU A 4 8.20 -67.08 -11.03
N ILE A 5 7.68 -66.11 -11.78
CA ILE A 5 7.43 -64.74 -11.31
C ILE A 5 6.06 -64.72 -10.58
N LYS A 6 6.06 -64.28 -9.31
CA LYS A 6 4.88 -64.20 -8.42
C LYS A 6 3.91 -63.07 -8.85
N PRO A 7 2.58 -63.25 -8.74
CA PRO A 7 1.56 -62.31 -9.22
C PRO A 7 1.25 -61.11 -8.28
N ASN A 8 2.19 -60.67 -7.43
CA ASN A 8 1.92 -59.64 -6.41
C ASN A 8 2.19 -58.19 -6.84
N HIS A 9 2.66 -57.95 -8.07
CA HIS A 9 3.05 -56.60 -8.50
C HIS A 9 1.92 -55.79 -9.17
N LEU A 10 0.78 -56.43 -9.49
CA LEU A 10 -0.32 -55.75 -10.20
C LEU A 10 -1.25 -54.97 -9.23
N LEU A 11 -1.51 -55.49 -8.02
CA LEU A 11 -2.38 -54.82 -7.04
C LEU A 11 -1.77 -53.53 -6.45
N ALA A 12 -0.45 -53.46 -6.31
CA ALA A 12 0.22 -52.30 -5.72
C ALA A 12 0.11 -51.05 -6.62
N HIS A 13 0.08 -51.25 -7.93
CA HIS A 13 0.05 -50.15 -8.90
C HIS A 13 -1.35 -49.54 -9.06
N GLU A 14 -2.41 -50.33 -8.85
CA GLU A 14 -3.79 -49.86 -8.91
C GLU A 14 -4.16 -49.04 -7.67
N LYS A 15 -3.71 -49.47 -6.49
CA LYS A 15 -3.90 -48.74 -5.23
C LYS A 15 -3.17 -47.39 -5.21
N ALA A 16 -2.00 -47.30 -5.86
CA ALA A 16 -1.26 -46.05 -6.01
C ALA A 16 -1.96 -45.05 -6.94
N LYS A 17 -2.62 -45.52 -8.01
CA LYS A 17 -3.36 -44.67 -8.95
C LYS A 17 -4.62 -44.07 -8.34
N GLU A 18 -5.35 -44.82 -7.51
CA GLU A 18 -6.54 -44.30 -6.82
C GLU A 18 -6.18 -43.24 -5.77
N SER A 19 -5.10 -43.45 -5.00
CA SER A 19 -4.60 -42.46 -4.03
C SER A 19 -4.17 -41.13 -4.68
N LEU A 20 -3.54 -41.20 -5.86
CA LEU A 20 -3.17 -39.99 -6.60
C LEU A 20 -4.41 -39.26 -7.16
N LYS A 21 -5.45 -40.00 -7.58
CA LYS A 21 -6.70 -39.43 -8.08
C LYS A 21 -7.50 -38.73 -6.97
N GLU A 22 -7.46 -39.26 -5.75
CA GLU A 22 -8.13 -38.67 -4.58
C GLU A 22 -7.44 -37.39 -4.09
N SER A 23 -6.11 -37.38 -4.06
CA SER A 23 -5.31 -36.18 -3.69
C SER A 23 -5.51 -35.02 -4.67
N VAL A 24 -5.60 -35.29 -5.98
CA VAL A 24 -5.89 -34.26 -7.00
C VAL A 24 -7.31 -33.69 -6.84
N ARG A 25 -8.31 -34.53 -6.53
CA ARG A 25 -9.68 -34.07 -6.24
C ARG A 25 -9.75 -33.18 -4.99
N LYS A 26 -8.96 -33.50 -3.96
CA LYS A 26 -8.88 -32.72 -2.72
C LYS A 26 -8.22 -31.36 -2.95
N ALA A 27 -7.11 -31.33 -3.70
CA ALA A 27 -6.43 -30.08 -4.08
C ALA A 27 -7.31 -29.15 -4.93
N SER A 28 -8.11 -29.71 -5.86
CA SER A 28 -9.02 -28.92 -6.70
C SER A 28 -10.16 -28.27 -5.89
N LYS A 29 -10.66 -28.95 -4.85
CA LYS A 29 -11.68 -28.39 -3.94
C LYS A 29 -11.14 -27.26 -3.05
N ASP A 30 -9.89 -27.34 -2.60
CA ASP A 30 -9.26 -26.28 -1.77
C ASP A 30 -8.95 -25.00 -2.56
N LEU A 31 -8.57 -25.13 -3.83
CA LEU A 31 -8.39 -23.98 -4.74
C LEU A 31 -9.72 -23.22 -4.98
N GLY A 32 -10.85 -23.94 -5.02
CA GLY A 32 -12.18 -23.32 -5.15
C GLY A 32 -12.59 -22.49 -3.94
N ARG A 33 -12.30 -22.96 -2.71
CA ARG A 33 -12.63 -22.24 -1.47
C ARG A 33 -11.83 -20.96 -1.28
N LYS A 34 -10.54 -20.93 -1.65
CA LYS A 34 -9.70 -19.72 -1.55
C LYS A 34 -10.16 -18.60 -2.49
N LYS A 35 -10.69 -18.96 -3.67
CA LYS A 35 -11.20 -17.97 -4.65
C LYS A 35 -12.48 -17.27 -4.19
N GLN A 36 -13.34 -17.98 -3.45
CA GLN A 36 -14.57 -17.39 -2.88
C GLN A 36 -14.30 -16.46 -1.69
N GLN A 37 -13.31 -16.74 -0.85
CA GLN A 37 -12.94 -15.86 0.27
C GLN A 37 -12.27 -14.54 -0.18
N GLN A 38 -11.45 -14.57 -1.24
CA GLN A 38 -10.85 -13.35 -1.80
C GLN A 38 -11.88 -12.40 -2.45
N GLN A 39 -12.93 -12.93 -3.08
CA GLN A 39 -13.98 -12.09 -3.69
C GLN A 39 -14.86 -11.38 -2.65
N GLN A 40 -15.16 -12.02 -1.51
CA GLN A 40 -15.94 -11.39 -0.45
C GLN A 40 -15.16 -10.25 0.25
N HIS A 41 -13.85 -10.41 0.44
CA HIS A 41 -13.00 -9.36 1.04
C HIS A 41 -12.78 -8.15 0.10
N HIS A 42 -12.70 -8.40 -1.21
CA HIS A 42 -12.64 -7.33 -2.20
C HIS A 42 -13.94 -6.53 -2.27
N GLN A 43 -15.11 -7.17 -2.16
CA GLN A 43 -16.40 -6.45 -2.23
C GLN A 43 -16.68 -5.60 -0.97
N SER A 44 -16.26 -6.07 0.21
CA SER A 44 -16.32 -5.33 1.47
C SER A 44 -15.42 -4.07 1.48
N SER A 45 -14.17 -4.21 1.06
CA SER A 45 -13.20 -3.09 1.03
C SER A 45 -13.55 -1.99 0.01
N VAL A 46 -14.28 -2.34 -1.07
CA VAL A 46 -14.80 -1.37 -2.05
C VAL A 46 -15.95 -0.54 -1.47
N LEU A 47 -16.75 -1.09 -0.54
CA LEU A 47 -17.84 -0.35 0.13
C LEU A 47 -17.28 0.70 1.10
N ASP A 48 -16.23 0.39 1.86
CA ASP A 48 -15.60 1.36 2.77
C ASP A 48 -14.84 2.47 2.03
N SER A 49 -14.14 2.12 0.95
CA SER A 49 -13.43 3.12 0.13
C SER A 49 -14.38 4.09 -0.58
N LYS A 50 -15.56 3.60 -1.01
CA LYS A 50 -16.62 4.45 -1.58
C LYS A 50 -17.28 5.34 -0.53
N LYS A 51 -17.45 4.84 0.71
CA LYS A 51 -17.99 5.63 1.83
C LYS A 51 -17.06 6.80 2.19
N LEU A 52 -15.75 6.57 2.16
CA LEU A 52 -14.76 7.63 2.38
C LEU A 52 -14.79 8.67 1.24
N ALA A 53 -14.91 8.24 -0.02
CA ALA A 53 -14.99 9.14 -1.18
C ALA A 53 -16.28 9.97 -1.22
N LEU A 54 -17.41 9.44 -0.75
CA LEU A 54 -18.69 10.15 -0.69
C LEU A 54 -18.69 11.26 0.38
N THR A 55 -18.06 11.00 1.53
CA THR A 55 -17.89 12.03 2.59
C THR A 55 -17.07 13.24 2.12
N VAL A 56 -16.16 13.04 1.15
CA VAL A 56 -15.36 14.12 0.56
C VAL A 56 -16.18 14.95 -0.43
N LYS A 57 -17.14 14.35 -1.16
CA LYS A 57 -17.99 15.06 -2.12
C LYS A 57 -19.03 15.98 -1.46
N GLU A 58 -19.63 15.58 -0.35
CA GLU A 58 -20.64 16.41 0.35
C GLU A 58 -20.05 17.70 0.95
N LYS A 59 -18.76 17.70 1.31
CA LYS A 59 -18.08 18.91 1.83
C LYS A 59 -17.74 19.96 0.76
N GLN A 60 -17.84 19.63 -0.52
CA GLN A 60 -17.55 20.55 -1.63
C GLN A 60 -18.74 21.40 -2.09
N LEU A 61 -20.00 20.99 -1.81
CA LEU A 61 -21.18 21.67 -2.38
C LEU A 61 -21.68 22.87 -1.54
N LYS A 62 -21.11 23.15 -0.36
CA LYS A 62 -21.65 24.16 0.58
C LYS A 62 -20.92 25.50 0.60
N LYS A 63 -20.04 25.80 -0.38
CA LYS A 63 -19.27 27.06 -0.45
C LYS A 63 -19.46 27.81 -1.78
N ARG A 64 -20.71 28.06 -2.15
CA ARG A 64 -21.05 29.11 -3.11
C ARG A 64 -22.15 29.96 -2.49
N ASP A 65 -21.76 30.97 -1.72
CA ASP A 65 -22.49 32.24 -1.70
C ASP A 65 -21.65 33.37 -1.08
N GLU A 66 -21.68 34.52 -1.78
CA GLU A 66 -21.33 35.91 -1.38
C GLU A 66 -19.89 36.20 -0.90
N GLY A 67 -19.17 37.27 -1.28
CA GLY A 67 -19.44 38.57 -1.91
C GLY A 67 -18.37 39.59 -1.41
N HIS A 68 -18.00 40.60 -2.22
CA HIS A 68 -17.04 41.72 -1.99
C HIS A 68 -17.27 42.50 -0.67
N ASP A 69 -16.37 43.31 -0.05
CA ASP A 69 -15.61 44.47 -0.58
C ASP A 69 -14.57 45.06 0.45
N ASN A 70 -13.61 45.86 -0.06
CA ASN A 70 -12.69 46.91 0.46
C ASN A 70 -12.29 47.13 1.96
N ASP A 71 -10.98 47.41 2.21
CA ASP A 71 -10.42 48.71 2.72
C ASP A 71 -9.08 48.64 3.53
N ASP A 72 -8.22 49.60 3.17
CA ASP A 72 -7.09 50.32 3.82
C ASP A 72 -6.29 49.86 5.07
N MET A 73 -4.97 49.79 4.83
CA MET A 73 -3.83 50.38 5.55
C MET A 73 -3.99 51.02 6.97
N LYS A 74 -3.32 50.46 8.00
CA LYS A 74 -2.35 51.19 8.89
C LYS A 74 -1.70 50.32 9.98
N LYS A 75 -0.47 50.74 10.31
CA LYS A 75 0.52 50.23 11.28
C LYS A 75 0.21 50.74 12.70
N ALA A 76 0.27 49.87 13.73
CA ALA A 76 0.75 50.21 15.08
C ALA A 76 0.90 48.98 15.99
N SER A 77 1.87 49.10 16.90
CA SER A 77 2.30 48.18 17.95
C SER A 77 1.24 47.95 19.04
N ALA A 78 1.12 46.71 19.54
CA ALA A 78 1.02 46.39 20.97
C ALA A 78 0.87 44.88 21.18
N SER A 79 1.63 44.36 22.15
CA SER A 79 1.47 43.06 22.79
C SER A 79 0.03 42.81 23.23
N LEU A 80 -0.54 41.65 22.87
CA LEU A 80 -1.53 40.87 23.65
C LEU A 80 -1.97 39.64 22.82
N GLY A 81 -1.84 38.45 23.40
CA GLY A 81 -2.50 37.20 23.00
C GLY A 81 -2.36 36.79 21.54
N ARG A 82 -1.47 35.82 21.24
CA ARG A 82 -1.49 35.13 19.94
C ARG A 82 -2.70 34.18 19.88
N ARG A 83 -3.88 34.78 19.76
CA ARG A 83 -5.13 34.18 19.28
C ARG A 83 -4.78 33.65 17.88
N ARG A 84 -4.49 32.36 17.76
CA ARG A 84 -4.28 31.72 16.46
C ARG A 84 -5.61 31.80 15.70
N SER A 85 -5.58 32.53 14.60
CA SER A 85 -6.67 32.62 13.63
C SER A 85 -7.23 31.23 13.34
N LEU A 86 -8.53 31.03 13.58
CA LEU A 86 -9.31 29.93 13.01
C LEU A 86 -9.59 30.26 11.55
N GLY A 87 -8.52 30.38 10.76
CA GLY A 87 -8.54 30.75 9.35
C GLY A 87 -7.87 29.65 8.54
N GLY A 88 -8.69 28.78 7.95
CA GLY A 88 -8.27 27.72 7.04
C GLY A 88 -8.11 26.37 7.74
N SER A 89 -9.15 25.54 7.74
CA SER A 89 -9.01 24.10 7.99
C SER A 89 -8.33 23.44 6.77
N GLN A 90 -7.10 23.84 6.46
CA GLN A 90 -6.24 23.07 5.57
C GLN A 90 -5.60 22.02 6.48
N VAL A 91 -6.26 20.87 6.58
CA VAL A 91 -5.60 19.68 7.10
C VAL A 91 -4.50 19.32 6.12
N GLU A 92 -3.25 19.57 6.51
CA GLU A 92 -2.08 19.16 5.74
C GLU A 92 -2.11 17.63 5.64
N LEU A 93 -1.81 17.09 4.46
CA LEU A 93 -1.82 15.63 4.25
C LEU A 93 -0.91 14.91 5.26
N GLY A 94 0.16 15.58 5.69
CA GLY A 94 1.05 15.09 6.76
C GLY A 94 0.32 14.81 8.07
N ASP A 95 -0.63 15.65 8.49
CA ASP A 95 -1.40 15.46 9.72
C ASP A 95 -2.35 14.25 9.59
N ILE A 96 -2.94 14.06 8.41
CA ILE A 96 -3.81 12.92 8.12
C ILE A 96 -3.00 11.63 8.18
N LEU A 97 -1.82 11.59 7.58
CA LEU A 97 -0.95 10.43 7.60
C LEU A 97 -0.37 10.16 9.00
N ALA A 98 -0.12 11.22 9.79
CA ALA A 98 0.30 11.10 11.18
C ALA A 98 -0.74 10.39 12.04
N ASN A 99 -2.04 10.64 11.81
CA ASN A 99 -3.12 9.90 12.47
C ASN A 99 -3.12 8.40 12.12
N CYS A 100 -2.46 8.00 11.04
CA CYS A 100 -2.25 6.60 10.68
C CYS A 100 -0.91 6.03 11.15
N GLY A 101 -0.21 6.71 12.08
CA GLY A 101 1.10 6.29 12.57
C GLY A 101 2.24 6.50 11.57
N VAL A 102 2.05 7.37 10.57
CA VAL A 102 3.03 7.63 9.52
C VAL A 102 3.55 9.05 9.60
N LYS A 103 4.88 9.21 9.62
CA LYS A 103 5.53 10.52 9.54
C LYS A 103 6.27 10.63 8.21
N ILE A 104 5.84 11.58 7.38
CA ILE A 104 6.55 11.93 6.15
C ILE A 104 7.86 12.64 6.51
N VAL A 105 8.97 12.15 5.96
CA VAL A 105 10.30 12.74 6.15
C VAL A 105 10.69 13.58 4.94
N SER A 106 10.46 13.05 3.73
CA SER A 106 10.66 13.79 2.48
C SER A 106 9.77 13.20 1.39
N VAL A 107 9.33 14.05 0.45
CA VAL A 107 8.39 13.63 -0.60
C VAL A 107 8.58 14.43 -1.88
N ASP A 108 8.57 13.72 -3.00
CA ASP A 108 8.46 14.22 -4.36
C ASP A 108 7.55 13.27 -5.13
N MET A 109 6.24 13.33 -4.84
CA MET A 109 5.17 12.64 -5.57
C MET A 109 3.80 13.25 -5.21
N PRO A 110 2.77 13.14 -6.07
CA PRO A 110 1.47 13.75 -5.82
C PRO A 110 0.71 13.11 -4.63
N PRO A 111 -0.20 13.84 -3.96
CA PRO A 111 -0.94 13.38 -2.77
C PRO A 111 -1.58 12.00 -2.87
N PHE A 112 -2.25 11.70 -3.98
CA PHE A 112 -2.91 10.41 -4.17
C PHE A 112 -1.92 9.24 -4.15
N MET A 113 -0.70 9.46 -4.64
CA MET A 113 0.35 8.46 -4.67
C MET A 113 0.95 8.24 -3.28
N GLN A 114 1.07 9.32 -2.49
CA GLN A 114 1.49 9.25 -1.09
C GLN A 114 0.49 8.43 -0.25
N ILE A 115 -0.81 8.72 -0.40
CA ILE A 115 -1.88 7.98 0.25
C ILE A 115 -1.81 6.51 -0.16
N HIS A 116 -1.66 6.22 -1.46
CA HIS A 116 -1.56 4.85 -1.93
C HIS A 116 -0.33 4.11 -1.37
N ALA A 117 0.84 4.76 -1.34
CA ALA A 117 2.06 4.17 -0.78
C ALA A 117 1.88 3.80 0.69
N VAL A 118 1.35 4.74 1.47
CA VAL A 118 1.16 4.59 2.91
C VAL A 118 0.07 3.56 3.22
N ASP A 119 -1.02 3.54 2.47
CA ASP A 119 -2.08 2.54 2.59
C ASP A 119 -1.58 1.13 2.25
N CYS A 120 -0.80 0.98 1.17
CA CYS A 120 -0.21 -0.28 0.78
C CYS A 120 0.77 -0.79 1.85
N ALA A 121 1.61 0.10 2.37
CA ALA A 121 2.57 -0.23 3.41
C ALA A 121 1.87 -0.71 4.69
N ARG A 122 0.82 0.00 5.13
CA ARG A 122 0.06 -0.33 6.34
C ARG A 122 -0.73 -1.63 6.20
N LYS A 123 -1.43 -1.83 5.07
CA LYS A 123 -2.11 -3.10 4.76
C LYS A 123 -1.14 -4.28 4.78
N THR A 124 0.05 -4.10 4.21
CA THR A 124 1.08 -5.14 4.20
C THR A 124 1.61 -5.40 5.60
N HIS A 125 1.90 -4.34 6.36
CA HIS A 125 2.36 -4.45 7.73
C HIS A 125 1.36 -5.21 8.62
N ASP A 126 0.06 -4.88 8.52
CA ASP A 126 -1.00 -5.48 9.33
C ASP A 126 -1.34 -6.92 8.91
N SER A 127 -1.16 -7.26 7.63
CA SER A 127 -1.47 -8.60 7.11
C SER A 127 -0.40 -9.64 7.40
N LEU A 128 0.84 -9.23 7.71
CA LEU A 128 1.93 -10.16 7.94
C LEU A 128 1.96 -10.63 9.39
N GLU A 129 1.60 -11.89 9.62
CA GLU A 129 1.71 -12.55 10.94
C GLU A 129 3.15 -12.49 11.50
N LYS A 130 4.15 -12.57 10.60
CA LYS A 130 5.56 -12.29 10.90
C LYS A 130 6.06 -11.21 9.98
N PHE A 131 6.16 -9.98 10.49
CA PHE A 131 6.71 -8.86 9.76
C PHE A 131 8.17 -9.13 9.35
N THR A 132 8.48 -8.93 8.07
CA THR A 132 9.86 -8.88 7.58
C THR A 132 10.03 -7.68 6.65
N SER A 133 11.09 -6.90 6.86
CA SER A 133 11.40 -5.73 6.03
C SER A 133 11.46 -6.06 4.55
N LYS A 134 11.99 -7.26 4.23
CA LYS A 134 12.07 -7.79 2.86
C LYS A 134 10.70 -7.98 2.23
N ALA A 135 9.73 -8.53 2.96
CA ALA A 135 8.39 -8.76 2.40
C ALA A 135 7.63 -7.43 2.18
N LEU A 136 7.78 -6.46 3.10
CA LEU A 136 7.22 -5.13 2.91
C LEU A 136 7.80 -4.44 1.67
N ALA A 137 9.14 -4.41 1.56
CA ALA A 137 9.83 -3.82 0.41
C ALA A 137 9.43 -4.47 -0.91
N LEU A 138 9.35 -5.81 -0.94
CA LEU A 138 8.93 -6.56 -2.12
C LEU A 138 7.50 -6.23 -2.54
N THR A 139 6.58 -6.13 -1.57
CA THR A 139 5.17 -5.86 -1.84
C THR A 139 4.99 -4.45 -2.38
N LEU A 140 5.59 -3.45 -1.74
CA LEU A 140 5.56 -2.06 -2.21
C LEU A 140 6.15 -1.92 -3.61
N LYS A 141 7.32 -2.52 -3.86
CA LYS A 141 7.94 -2.51 -5.19
C LYS A 141 7.00 -3.12 -6.25
N LYS A 142 6.45 -4.31 -5.97
CA LYS A 142 5.54 -5.00 -6.91
C LYS A 142 4.28 -4.20 -7.20
N GLU A 143 3.67 -3.61 -6.17
CA GLU A 143 2.48 -2.78 -6.32
C GLU A 143 2.77 -1.56 -7.19
N PHE A 144 3.87 -0.85 -6.90
CA PHE A 144 4.20 0.38 -7.61
C PHE A 144 4.70 0.14 -9.04
N ASP A 145 5.46 -0.95 -9.28
CA ASP A 145 5.81 -1.37 -10.64
C ASP A 145 4.56 -1.72 -11.45
N GLY A 146 3.58 -2.38 -10.82
CA GLY A 146 2.33 -2.79 -11.47
C GLY A 146 1.41 -1.60 -11.80
N VAL A 147 1.30 -0.63 -10.89
CA VAL A 147 0.36 0.49 -11.01
C VAL A 147 0.95 1.69 -11.75
N TYR A 148 2.24 2.00 -11.54
CA TYR A 148 2.89 3.21 -12.06
C TYR A 148 4.04 2.92 -13.05
N GLY A 149 4.23 1.64 -13.40
CA GLY A 149 5.24 1.16 -14.33
C GLY A 149 6.65 1.11 -13.72
N PRO A 150 7.50 0.18 -14.20
CA PRO A 150 8.86 0.03 -13.70
C PRO A 150 9.77 1.23 -14.05
N ALA A 151 10.93 1.41 -13.41
CA ALA A 151 11.47 0.58 -12.33
C ALA A 151 11.42 1.30 -10.98
N TRP A 152 10.62 0.76 -10.06
CA TRP A 152 10.58 1.19 -8.66
C TRP A 152 11.55 0.39 -7.80
N HIS A 153 12.07 1.07 -6.79
CA HIS A 153 12.94 0.53 -5.76
C HIS A 153 12.37 0.87 -4.40
N CYS A 154 12.45 -0.07 -3.46
CA CYS A 154 11.99 0.11 -2.10
C CYS A 154 13.05 -0.38 -1.12
N ILE A 155 13.41 0.46 -0.16
CA ILE A 155 14.32 0.15 0.94
C ILE A 155 13.53 0.27 2.24
N VAL A 156 13.65 -0.73 3.10
CA VAL A 156 12.95 -0.79 4.39
C VAL A 156 13.94 -1.22 5.46
N GLY A 157 14.01 -0.47 6.55
CA GLY A 157 14.93 -0.77 7.66
C GLY A 157 14.72 0.11 8.88
N THR A 158 15.44 -0.18 9.97
CA THR A 158 15.37 0.61 11.20
C THR A 158 16.28 1.84 11.18
N SER A 159 17.35 1.78 10.40
CA SER A 159 18.26 2.89 10.14
C SER A 159 19.02 2.60 8.84
N PHE A 160 19.13 3.60 7.97
CA PHE A 160 19.94 3.54 6.75
C PHE A 160 20.28 4.97 6.30
N GLY A 161 21.43 5.11 5.64
CA GLY A 161 21.76 6.30 4.85
C GLY A 161 21.53 6.02 3.37
N SER A 162 21.08 7.02 2.62
CA SER A 162 20.84 6.89 1.18
C SER A 162 21.22 8.18 0.44
N PHE A 163 21.91 8.05 -0.68
CA PHE A 163 22.10 9.11 -1.67
C PHE A 163 21.70 8.54 -3.04
N VAL A 164 20.50 8.88 -3.49
CA VAL A 164 19.91 8.27 -4.69
C VAL A 164 19.42 9.33 -5.67
N THR A 165 19.66 9.08 -6.95
CA THR A 165 19.03 9.82 -8.04
C THR A 165 17.71 9.16 -8.38
N HIS A 166 16.64 9.93 -8.37
CA HIS A 166 15.28 9.47 -8.66
C HIS A 166 14.64 10.31 -9.76
N SER A 167 13.57 9.78 -10.32
CA SER A 167 12.74 10.47 -11.30
C SER A 167 11.83 11.46 -10.58
N VAL A 168 11.58 12.62 -11.19
CA VAL A 168 10.67 13.64 -10.66
C VAL A 168 9.29 13.06 -10.41
N GLY A 169 8.70 13.38 -9.26
CA GLY A 169 7.36 12.90 -8.87
C GLY A 169 7.31 11.42 -8.50
N GLY A 170 8.46 10.77 -8.33
CA GLY A 170 8.57 9.35 -8.05
C GLY A 170 9.35 9.03 -6.77
N PHE A 171 9.34 9.87 -5.73
CA PHE A 171 10.12 9.65 -4.50
C PHE A 171 9.30 9.90 -3.23
N LEU A 172 9.46 9.02 -2.24
CA LEU A 172 8.84 9.12 -0.94
C LEU A 172 9.72 8.49 0.14
N TYR A 173 9.98 9.25 1.20
CA TYR A 173 10.67 8.80 2.40
C TYR A 173 9.82 9.09 3.63
N PHE A 174 9.47 8.04 4.38
CA PHE A 174 8.62 8.15 5.56
C PHE A 174 9.00 7.12 6.61
N SER A 175 8.60 7.39 7.85
CA SER A 175 8.64 6.41 8.91
C SER A 175 7.24 5.92 9.25
N MET A 176 7.14 4.64 9.54
CA MET A 176 5.98 3.99 10.15
C MET A 176 6.40 3.46 11.52
N ASP A 177 5.48 3.54 12.48
CA ASP A 177 5.75 3.14 13.86
C ASP A 177 6.98 3.88 14.45
N GLN A 178 7.46 3.49 15.63
CA GLN A 178 8.57 4.23 16.24
C GLN A 178 9.94 3.93 15.60
N LYS A 179 10.08 2.90 14.77
CA LYS A 179 11.40 2.39 14.34
C LYS A 179 11.48 1.86 12.91
N LEU A 180 10.46 2.01 12.07
CA LEU A 180 10.51 1.49 10.70
C LEU A 180 10.57 2.65 9.69
N TYR A 181 11.60 2.64 8.85
CA TYR A 181 11.77 3.62 7.78
C TYR A 181 11.57 2.96 6.44
N VAL A 182 10.86 3.65 5.55
CA VAL A 182 10.54 3.21 4.19
C VAL A 182 10.96 4.29 3.22
N LEU A 183 11.82 3.93 2.27
CA LEU A 183 12.25 4.76 1.17
C LEU A 183 11.82 4.10 -0.14
N LEU A 184 10.93 4.75 -0.88
CA LEU A 184 10.35 4.29 -2.14
C LEU A 184 10.69 5.29 -3.24
N PHE A 185 11.33 4.85 -4.31
CA PHE A 185 11.70 5.75 -5.40
C PHE A 185 11.72 5.09 -6.77
N LYS A 186 11.44 5.87 -7.82
CA LYS A 186 11.47 5.45 -9.23
C LYS A 186 12.77 5.90 -9.90
N THR A 187 13.41 5.00 -10.66
CA THR A 187 14.58 5.32 -11.47
C THR A 187 14.25 5.36 -12.95
N ILE A 188 14.94 6.23 -13.70
CA ILE A 188 14.98 6.14 -15.16
C ILE A 188 15.81 4.93 -15.58
N VAL A 189 15.25 4.08 -16.43
CA VAL A 189 15.99 2.95 -17.03
C VAL A 189 16.28 3.33 -18.47
N GLN A 190 17.51 3.72 -18.76
CA GLN A 190 17.99 3.79 -20.14
C GLN A 190 18.42 2.38 -20.53
N ARG A 191 17.84 1.85 -21.61
CA ARG A 191 18.33 0.61 -22.21
C ARG A 191 19.64 0.95 -22.90
N ALA A 192 20.70 0.22 -22.59
CA ALA A 192 21.90 0.23 -23.42
C ALA A 192 21.51 -0.39 -24.77
N ASP A 193 21.64 0.40 -25.82
CA ASP A 193 21.49 0.05 -27.22
C ASP A 193 22.73 -0.68 -27.77
#